data_AF-A0A224YG47-F1
#
_entry.id   AF-A0A224YG47-F1
#
_cell.length_a   1.000
_cell.length_b   1.000
_cell.length_c   1.000
_cell.angle_alpha   90.00
_cell.angle_beta   90.00
_cell.angle_gamma   90.00
#
_symmetry.space_group_name_H-M   'P 1'
#
loop_
_entity.id
_entity.type
_entity.pdbx_description
1 polymer ?
#
loop_
_entity_poly.entity_id
_entity_poly.type
_entity_poly.pdbx_seq_one_letter_code
_entity_poly.pdbx_strand_id
1 'polypeptide(L)'
;MKDIEKSLHNYHAQMSRNAAAAENGGGPAATSAAHHENVATPWLPFAVVGKVENGSPADVAGLHAGDKIVKFGSVNAGNFKDVTDIASVV
;
A
#
# COMPACT_ATOMS: atom_id res chain seq x y z
N MET A 1 15.85 32.48 -3.25
CA MET A 1 14.98 31.75 -2.29
C MET A 1 13.57 32.31 -2.22
N LYS A 2 13.35 33.62 -2.41
CA LYS A 2 12.01 34.26 -2.33
C LYS A 2 11.00 33.78 -3.41
N ASP A 3 11.49 33.28 -4.53
CA ASP A 3 10.64 32.89 -5.67
C ASP A 3 9.92 31.54 -5.45
N ILE A 4 10.59 30.61 -4.74
CA ILE A 4 10.03 29.29 -4.42
C ILE A 4 8.92 29.45 -3.38
N GLU A 5 9.14 30.28 -2.36
CA GLU A 5 8.15 30.58 -1.33
C GLU A 5 6.91 31.25 -1.91
N LYS A 6 7.09 32.20 -2.84
CA LYS A 6 5.98 32.88 -3.52
C LYS A 6 5.19 31.94 -4.42
N SER A 7 5.87 31.04 -5.12
CA SER A 7 5.23 30.01 -5.95
C SER A 7 4.41 29.04 -5.11
N LEU A 8 4.93 28.61 -3.95
CA LEU A 8 4.24 27.69 -3.05
C LEU A 8 2.97 28.31 -2.45
N HIS A 9 3.07 29.58 -2.01
CA HIS A 9 1.92 30.32 -1.52
C HIS A 9 0.85 30.52 -2.59
N ASN A 10 1.24 30.81 -3.83
CA ASN A 10 0.29 31.00 -4.93
C ASN A 10 -0.42 29.69 -5.31
N TYR A 11 0.29 28.55 -5.26
CA TYR A 11 -0.29 27.22 -5.50
C TYR A 11 -1.33 26.85 -4.44
N HIS A 12 -1.01 27.04 -3.15
CA HIS A 12 -1.95 26.77 -2.06
C HIS A 12 -3.14 27.73 -2.04
N ALA A 13 -2.93 29.02 -2.35
CA ALA A 13 -4.01 30.00 -2.45
C ALA A 13 -4.98 29.67 -3.59
N GLN A 14 -4.48 29.20 -4.73
CA GLN A 14 -5.32 28.76 -5.86
C GLN A 14 -6.11 27.49 -5.51
N MET A 15 -5.51 26.54 -4.79
CA MET A 15 -6.18 25.32 -4.32
C MET A 15 -7.30 25.65 -3.31
N SER A 16 -7.04 26.56 -2.37
CA SER A 16 -8.04 27.02 -1.39
C SER A 16 -9.18 27.78 -2.07
N ARG A 17 -8.88 28.59 -3.10
CA ARG A 17 -9.91 29.32 -3.86
C ARG A 17 -10.80 28.37 -4.69
N ASN A 18 -10.23 27.27 -5.20
CA ASN A 18 -10.99 26.23 -5.90
C ASN A 18 -11.79 25.34 -4.92
N ALA A 19 -11.29 25.13 -3.70
CA ALA A 19 -12.03 24.47 -2.62
C ALA A 19 -13.19 25.35 -2.11
N ALA A 20 -13.03 26.67 -2.12
CA ALA A 20 -14.04 27.61 -1.63
C ALA A 20 -15.22 27.86 -2.59
N ALA A 21 -15.12 27.43 -3.85
CA ALA A 21 -16.27 27.40 -4.77
C ALA A 21 -17.12 26.12 -4.61
N ALA A 22 -16.64 25.13 -3.84
CA ALA A 22 -17.28 23.82 -3.65
C ALA A 22 -17.87 23.62 -2.24
N GLU A 23 -17.98 24.68 -1.42
CA GLU A 23 -18.58 24.61 -0.08
C GLU A 23 -20.10 24.89 -0.12
N ASN A 24 -20.83 23.93 -0.69
CA ASN A 24 -22.16 23.54 -0.22
C ASN A 24 -22.11 22.07 0.28
N GLY A 25 -21.07 21.72 1.03
CA GLY A 25 -20.96 20.40 1.64
C GLY A 25 -19.57 20.09 2.21
N GLY A 26 -19.45 20.22 3.53
CA GLY A 26 -18.55 19.48 4.44
C GLY A 26 -17.10 19.18 4.03
N GLY A 27 -16.13 19.87 4.66
CA GLY A 27 -14.71 19.47 4.67
C GLY A 27 -14.41 18.27 5.60
N PRO A 28 -13.12 17.89 5.86
CA PRO A 28 -11.88 18.59 5.52
C PRO A 28 -10.80 17.74 4.78
N ALA A 29 -9.69 18.42 4.49
CA ALA A 29 -8.50 18.13 3.69
C ALA A 29 -7.67 16.84 3.93
N ALA A 30 -6.80 16.59 2.92
CA ALA A 30 -5.63 15.68 2.83
C ALA A 30 -5.99 14.28 2.24
N THR A 31 -5.34 13.69 1.22
CA THR A 31 -3.91 13.58 0.87
C THR A 31 -3.73 12.99 -0.56
N SER A 32 -2.60 13.33 -1.20
CA SER A 32 -1.75 12.48 -2.06
C SER A 32 -2.35 11.65 -3.22
N ALA A 33 -1.88 11.97 -4.43
CA ALA A 33 -1.59 10.95 -5.44
C ALA A 33 -0.80 9.78 -4.81
N ALA A 34 -1.23 8.55 -5.10
CA ALA A 34 -0.77 7.28 -4.54
C ALA A 34 -1.13 7.06 -3.06
N HIS A 35 -2.22 6.33 -2.81
CA HIS A 35 -2.38 5.35 -1.72
C HIS A 35 -3.66 4.57 -2.01
N HIS A 36 -3.56 3.53 -2.83
CA HIS A 36 -4.54 2.44 -2.85
C HIS A 36 -4.25 1.55 -1.63
N GLU A 37 -4.28 2.17 -0.45
CA GLU A 37 -4.10 1.45 0.80
C GLU A 37 -5.45 1.23 1.45
N ASN A 38 -5.68 -0.04 1.76
CA ASN A 38 -6.45 -0.44 2.92
C ASN A 38 -7.96 -0.20 2.86
N VAL A 39 -8.61 -0.70 1.80
CA VAL A 39 -9.77 -1.54 2.13
C VAL A 39 -9.15 -2.71 2.87
N ALA A 40 -9.31 -2.73 4.20
CA ALA A 40 -8.84 -3.80 5.07
C ALA A 40 -9.46 -5.11 4.60
N THR A 41 -8.86 -5.73 3.58
CA THR A 41 -9.10 -7.13 3.31
C THR A 41 -8.73 -7.82 4.60
N PRO A 42 -9.66 -8.60 5.20
CA PRO A 42 -9.33 -9.35 6.39
C PRO A 42 -8.03 -10.09 6.09
N TRP A 43 -7.09 -10.06 7.04
CA TRP A 43 -5.79 -10.73 6.96
C TRP A 43 -6.02 -12.24 6.90
N LEU A 44 -6.53 -12.70 5.76
CA LEU A 44 -6.94 -14.05 5.52
C LEU A 44 -5.71 -14.75 4.97
N PRO A 45 -5.21 -15.79 5.65
CA PRO A 45 -4.09 -16.53 5.14
C PRO A 45 -4.51 -17.29 3.88
N PHE A 46 -3.72 -17.18 2.81
CA PHE A 46 -3.96 -17.89 1.55
C PHE A 46 -2.99 -19.05 1.32
N ALA A 47 -1.86 -19.06 2.05
CA ALA A 47 -0.87 -20.13 1.99
C ALA A 47 -0.29 -20.43 3.38
N VAL A 48 0.22 -21.64 3.53
CA VAL A 48 0.91 -22.10 4.75
C VAL A 48 2.28 -22.63 4.35
N VAL A 49 3.30 -22.26 5.12
CA VAL A 49 4.66 -22.75 4.90
C VAL A 49 4.73 -24.22 5.30
N GLY A 50 4.98 -25.11 4.34
CA GLY A 50 5.03 -26.55 4.60
C GLY A 50 6.38 -27.01 5.19
N LYS A 51 7.48 -26.56 4.59
CA LYS A 51 8.84 -26.87 5.02
C LYS A 51 9.77 -25.72 4.64
N VAL A 52 10.79 -25.50 5.46
CA VAL A 52 11.89 -24.58 5.17
C VAL A 52 13.18 -25.39 5.23
N GLU A 53 14.02 -25.26 4.20
CA GLU A 53 15.33 -25.93 4.15
C GLU A 53 16.37 -25.12 4.93
N ASN A 54 17.21 -25.82 5.70
CA ASN A 54 18.21 -25.22 6.56
C ASN A 54 19.27 -24.47 5.73
N GLY A 55 19.58 -23.23 6.08
CA GLY A 55 20.49 -22.35 5.35
C GLY A 55 19.89 -21.73 4.08
N SER A 56 18.59 -21.90 3.82
CA SER A 56 17.90 -21.19 2.73
C SER A 56 17.68 -19.71 3.09
N PRO A 57 17.41 -18.83 2.10
CA PRO A 57 17.06 -17.44 2.38
C PRO A 57 15.84 -17.29 3.30
N ALA A 58 14.89 -18.24 3.24
CA ALA A 58 13.72 -18.25 4.11
C ALA A 58 14.06 -18.61 5.56
N ASP A 59 15.01 -19.54 5.77
CA ASP A 59 15.52 -19.90 7.11
C ASP A 59 16.26 -18.73 7.76
N VAL A 60 17.14 -18.06 7.00
CA VAL A 60 17.87 -16.86 7.46
C VAL A 60 16.91 -15.70 7.74
N ALA A 61 15.81 -15.59 6.99
CA ALA A 61 14.76 -14.61 7.23
C ALA A 61 13.85 -14.97 8.42
N GLY A 62 13.99 -16.17 9.00
CA GLY A 62 13.22 -16.63 10.17
C GLY A 62 11.81 -17.13 9.84
N LEU A 63 11.54 -17.56 8.60
CA LEU A 63 10.31 -18.29 8.28
C LEU A 63 10.38 -19.72 8.83
N HIS A 64 9.26 -20.20 9.35
CA HIS A 64 9.14 -21.54 9.90
C HIS A 64 7.99 -22.31 9.27
N ALA A 65 8.09 -23.64 9.30
CA ALA A 65 6.98 -24.50 8.93
C ALA A 65 5.76 -24.22 9.83
N GLY A 66 4.59 -24.10 9.22
CA GLY A 66 3.33 -23.74 9.88
C GLY A 66 3.00 -22.25 9.83
N ASP A 67 3.93 -21.38 9.39
CA ASP A 67 3.64 -19.96 9.21
C ASP A 67 2.54 -19.74 8.17
N LYS A 68 1.68 -18.78 8.44
CA LYS A 68 0.53 -18.45 7.59
C LYS A 68 0.79 -17.17 6.82
N ILE A 69 0.85 -17.29 5.49
CA ILE A 69 1.11 -16.17 4.60
C ILE A 69 -0.20 -15.45 4.29
N VAL A 70 -0.25 -14.18 4.70
CA VAL A 70 -1.40 -13.29 4.48
C VAL A 70 -1.23 -12.38 3.26
N LYS A 71 0.03 -12.09 2.88
CA LYS A 71 0.39 -11.20 1.78
C LYS A 71 1.79 -11.53 1.27
N PHE A 72 1.99 -11.44 -0.05
CA PHE A 72 3.29 -11.52 -0.72
C PHE A 72 3.39 -10.42 -1.77
N GLY A 73 4.14 -9.35 -1.48
CA GLY A 73 4.16 -8.15 -2.33
C GLY A 73 2.75 -7.60 -2.57
N SER A 74 2.27 -7.63 -3.81
CA SER A 74 0.90 -7.22 -4.19
C SER A 74 -0.14 -8.36 -4.12
N VAL A 75 0.30 -9.60 -3.93
CA VAL A 75 -0.55 -10.79 -3.88
C VAL A 75 -1.11 -11.00 -2.45
N ASN A 76 -2.39 -11.34 -2.35
CA ASN A 76 -3.14 -11.58 -1.13
C ASN A 76 -4.31 -12.56 -1.40
N ALA A 77 -5.06 -12.94 -0.37
CA ALA A 77 -6.16 -13.91 -0.51
C ALA A 77 -7.27 -13.51 -1.52
N GLY A 78 -7.41 -12.23 -1.85
CA GLY A 78 -8.41 -11.76 -2.83
C GLY A 78 -7.96 -11.87 -4.29
N ASN A 79 -6.67 -11.99 -4.56
CA ASN A 79 -6.13 -12.05 -5.93
C ASN A 79 -5.23 -13.27 -6.20
N PHE A 80 -4.89 -14.07 -5.19
CA PHE A 80 -4.14 -15.30 -5.34
C PHE A 80 -5.01 -16.38 -5.98
N LYS A 81 -4.64 -16.83 -7.19
CA LYS A 81 -5.26 -17.96 -7.87
C LYS A 81 -4.33 -19.15 -7.92
N ASP A 82 -3.10 -18.90 -8.35
CA ASP A 82 -2.09 -19.93 -8.55
C ASP A 82 -0.69 -19.44 -8.14
N VAL A 83 0.23 -20.38 -7.92
CA VAL A 83 1.63 -20.08 -7.56
C VAL A 83 2.33 -19.19 -8.59
N THR A 84 1.88 -19.22 -9.85
CA THR A 84 2.38 -18.36 -10.93
C THR A 84 2.18 -16.87 -10.63
N ASP A 85 1.13 -16.49 -9.90
CA ASP A 85 0.86 -15.09 -9.52
C ASP A 85 2.00 -14.53 -8.65
N ILE A 86 2.58 -15.39 -7.79
CA ILE A 86 3.72 -15.05 -6.93
C ILE A 86 4.98 -14.84 -7.77
N ALA A 87 5.19 -15.67 -8.80
CA ALA A 87 6.35 -15.59 -9.68
C ALA A 87 6.42 -14.27 -10.46
N SER A 88 5.28 -13.63 -10.72
CA SER A 88 5.24 -12.34 -11.43
C SER A 88 5.67 -11.13 -10.58
N VAL A 89 5.76 -11.30 -9.26
CA VAL A 89 6.08 -10.22 -8.30
C VAL A 89 7.58 -10.08 -8.09
N VAL A 90 8.38 -11.09 -8.49
CA VAL A 90 9.84 -11.17 -8.27
C VAL A 90 10.63 -11.10 -9.57
#